data_AF-M2S102-F1
#
_entry.id   AF-M2S102-F1
#
_cell.length_a   1.000
_cell.length_b   1.000
_cell.length_c   1.000
_cell.angle_alpha   90.00
_cell.angle_beta   90.00
_cell.angle_gamma   90.00
#
_symmetry.space_group_name_H-M   'P 1'
#
loop_
_entity.id
_entity.type
_entity.pdbx_description
1 polymer ?
#
loop_
_entity_poly.entity_id
_entity_poly.type
_entity_poly.pdbx_seq_one_letter_code
_entity_poly.pdbx_strand_id
1 'polypeptide(L)'
;MKINKNIKKTNKQTDFRTEINKNIGKSGIVGKKSYIEKECFSSVPDIQTNVMAYTSQSSCYLPRHLFTRSFKNQTYTRCGLCLEITGPSLLTTTCTVVGSTYMNATTPFEKDSYSRTIFVDEHLFEYLSGFEPNIAESMSIPIVARLTSCLLKTFPAVVISNIIKNSPTKHTAEVCVFNGNAILQKIRIMGNTNKQDLTSLLFNIPFNPQTDLNKTHEMKIFDYLGQSVLLNFKFELQTIQSTQTHFGDLIKPTKCYLRPEEMIISDHFTSSDPYFQWTVHVHNPKNFSDFFQLNKTNPTFSFFNETLVSITFPFPLKISHHYTVLFQQYTMDHPFIKTPTLKAMYFIDDLTNAKEVHCINDFERETTVKRINEKVQYSTKTGIKIAKCNGYVNVASGYFITGVQTEMTIDSMYFTPFSTLNYTKCPTSSYYCQPTDECDPTNSTIDSDDGKVITYPEGCHPYCGTCLRGFKCNKAARCVKPKSKNTRSFSNRIMVVMITTLLLLIF
;
A
#
# COMPACT_ATOMS: atom_id res chain seq x y z
N MET A 1 -17.18 10.42 -36.59
CA MET A 1 -17.15 11.00 -35.23
C MET A 1 -16.36 10.07 -34.31
N LYS A 2 -15.06 10.36 -34.08
CA LYS A 2 -14.20 9.58 -33.20
C LYS A 2 -14.56 9.90 -31.75
N ILE A 3 -15.22 8.98 -31.05
CA ILE A 3 -15.44 9.09 -29.61
C ILE A 3 -14.10 8.86 -28.93
N ASN A 4 -13.40 9.94 -28.62
CA ASN A 4 -12.29 9.95 -27.68
C ASN A 4 -12.87 9.60 -26.30
N LYS A 5 -12.89 8.30 -25.94
CA LYS A 5 -13.01 7.90 -24.54
C LYS A 5 -11.71 8.29 -23.85
N ASN A 6 -11.67 9.53 -23.35
CA ASN A 6 -10.76 9.91 -22.29
C ASN A 6 -11.10 9.01 -21.09
N ILE A 7 -10.38 7.90 -20.96
CA ILE A 7 -10.34 7.10 -19.76
C ILE A 7 -9.81 8.04 -18.67
N LYS A 8 -10.70 8.55 -17.81
CA LYS A 8 -10.30 9.24 -16.59
C LYS A 8 -9.47 8.23 -15.80
N LYS A 9 -8.15 8.40 -15.78
CA LYS A 9 -7.28 7.66 -14.86
C LYS A 9 -7.63 8.17 -13.46
N THR A 10 -8.47 7.43 -12.74
CA THR A 10 -8.71 7.65 -11.32
C THR A 10 -7.45 7.26 -10.54
N ASN A 11 -6.92 8.21 -9.78
CA ASN A 11 -5.78 7.96 -8.90
C ASN A 11 -6.28 7.25 -7.63
N LYS A 12 -5.52 6.27 -7.13
CA LYS A 12 -5.89 5.49 -5.94
C LYS A 12 -5.34 6.12 -4.67
N GLN A 13 -6.12 6.07 -3.59
CA GLN A 13 -5.64 6.27 -2.22
C GLN A 13 -5.76 4.94 -1.48
N THR A 14 -4.66 4.51 -0.86
CA THR A 14 -4.60 3.24 -0.13
C THR A 14 -4.38 3.58 1.33
N ASP A 15 -5.14 2.98 2.23
CA ASP A 15 -5.11 3.32 3.65
C ASP A 15 -4.30 2.27 4.42
N PHE A 16 -3.01 2.21 4.08
CA PHE A 16 -2.01 1.37 4.73
C PHE A 16 -1.15 2.23 5.65
N ARG A 17 -0.48 1.57 6.58
CA ARG A 17 0.56 2.18 7.39
C ARG A 17 1.73 1.23 7.55
N THR A 18 2.85 1.77 7.96
CA THR A 18 4.03 0.98 8.23
C THR A 18 4.56 1.18 9.63
N GLU A 19 5.05 0.09 10.20
CA GLU A 19 5.83 0.04 11.44
C GLU A 19 7.18 -0.63 11.16
N ILE A 20 8.15 -0.47 12.06
CA ILE A 20 9.48 -1.07 11.93
C ILE A 20 9.43 -2.54 12.35
N ASN A 21 10.01 -3.42 11.55
CA ASN A 21 10.04 -4.88 11.80
C ASN A 21 10.70 -5.25 13.14
N LYS A 22 11.69 -4.49 13.61
CA LYS A 22 12.35 -4.69 14.91
C LYS A 22 11.41 -4.51 16.12
N ASN A 23 10.25 -3.86 15.93
CA ASN A 23 9.25 -3.59 16.97
C ASN A 23 8.21 -4.71 17.11
N ILE A 24 8.21 -5.69 16.19
CA ILE A 24 7.36 -6.88 16.29
C ILE A 24 7.66 -7.60 17.62
N GLY A 25 6.62 -7.80 18.43
CA GLY A 25 6.66 -8.40 19.76
C GLY A 25 7.18 -7.50 20.86
N LYS A 26 7.53 -6.23 20.59
CA LYS A 26 8.20 -5.33 21.55
C LYS A 26 7.41 -4.06 21.84
N SER A 27 7.05 -3.30 20.81
CA SER A 27 6.49 -1.94 20.96
C SER A 27 5.60 -1.58 19.76
N GLY A 28 4.87 -0.46 19.84
CA GLY A 28 4.01 0.03 18.75
C GLY A 28 2.54 -0.38 18.86
N ILE A 29 1.74 0.23 17.98
CA ILE A 29 0.29 0.03 17.91
C ILE A 29 -0.03 -1.42 17.58
N VAL A 30 0.65 -1.96 16.56
CA VAL A 30 0.47 -3.34 16.09
C VAL A 30 1.65 -4.22 16.53
N GLY A 31 2.88 -3.69 16.51
CA GLY A 31 4.10 -4.42 16.83
C GLY A 31 4.03 -5.15 18.17
N LYS A 32 3.59 -4.48 19.25
CA LYS A 32 3.54 -5.04 20.61
C LYS A 32 2.75 -6.34 20.75
N LYS A 33 1.67 -6.53 19.97
CA LYS A 33 0.80 -7.71 20.00
C LYS A 33 1.04 -8.67 18.83
N SER A 34 2.04 -8.38 18.00
CA SER A 34 2.32 -9.13 16.79
C SER A 34 3.52 -10.06 16.95
N TYR A 35 3.54 -11.13 16.18
CA TYR A 35 4.69 -12.01 15.99
C TYR A 35 4.83 -12.38 14.51
N ILE A 36 6.03 -12.81 14.11
CA ILE A 36 6.27 -13.34 12.76
C ILE A 36 5.64 -14.73 12.69
N GLU A 37 4.63 -14.89 11.83
CA GLU A 37 3.93 -16.16 11.65
C GLU A 37 4.60 -17.03 10.57
N LYS A 38 5.09 -16.40 9.49
CA LYS A 38 5.71 -17.07 8.35
C LYS A 38 6.95 -16.31 7.92
N GLU A 39 8.03 -17.06 7.67
CA GLU A 39 9.31 -16.54 7.17
C GLU A 39 9.67 -17.25 5.86
N CYS A 40 9.60 -16.56 4.73
CA CYS A 40 9.68 -17.14 3.39
C CYS A 40 11.03 -17.79 3.10
N PHE A 41 12.12 -17.24 3.65
CA PHE A 41 13.48 -17.58 3.23
C PHE A 41 14.35 -18.08 4.40
N SER A 42 13.73 -18.53 5.49
CA SER A 42 14.40 -19.00 6.71
C SER A 42 15.37 -20.16 6.47
N SER A 43 15.18 -20.93 5.40
CA SER A 43 16.04 -22.06 5.05
C SER A 43 17.24 -21.69 4.17
N VAL A 44 17.40 -20.42 3.80
CA VAL A 44 18.55 -19.95 3.00
C VAL A 44 19.74 -19.71 3.94
N PRO A 45 20.92 -20.31 3.68
CA PRO A 45 22.12 -20.06 4.48
C PRO A 45 22.53 -18.59 4.36
N ASP A 46 23.03 -18.00 5.44
CA ASP A 46 23.45 -16.59 5.52
C ASP A 46 22.42 -15.63 4.89
N ILE A 47 21.17 -15.74 5.33
CA ILE A 47 20.00 -15.05 4.76
C ILE A 47 20.21 -13.53 4.58
N GLN A 48 20.93 -12.88 5.50
CA GLN A 48 21.21 -11.44 5.45
C GLN A 48 22.09 -11.04 4.25
N THR A 49 22.90 -11.96 3.75
CA THR A 49 23.83 -11.74 2.62
C THR A 49 23.28 -12.29 1.32
N ASN A 50 22.62 -13.45 1.36
CA ASN A 50 22.21 -14.18 0.15
C ASN A 50 20.83 -13.77 -0.37
N VAL A 51 19.93 -13.33 0.51
CA VAL A 51 18.59 -12.89 0.11
C VAL A 51 18.59 -11.38 -0.06
N MET A 52 18.43 -10.94 -1.30
CA MET A 52 18.59 -9.54 -1.70
C MET A 52 17.68 -8.58 -0.94
N ALA A 53 16.50 -9.03 -0.52
CA ALA A 53 15.57 -8.23 0.28
C ALA A 53 16.19 -7.79 1.62
N TYR A 54 16.96 -8.64 2.30
CA TYR A 54 17.61 -8.28 3.56
C TYR A 54 18.90 -7.50 3.31
N THR A 55 19.72 -7.93 2.33
CA THR A 55 20.97 -7.23 2.00
C THR A 55 20.75 -5.78 1.55
N SER A 56 19.66 -5.53 0.81
CA SER A 56 19.26 -4.19 0.37
C SER A 56 18.37 -3.46 1.36
N GLN A 57 18.11 -4.04 2.54
CA GLN A 57 17.24 -3.45 3.57
C GLN A 57 15.84 -3.08 3.05
N SER A 58 15.35 -3.86 2.09
CA SER A 58 14.04 -3.67 1.44
C SER A 58 13.02 -4.71 1.89
N SER A 59 13.25 -5.37 3.02
CA SER A 59 12.36 -6.43 3.52
C SER A 59 11.03 -5.87 4.04
N CYS A 60 9.93 -6.56 3.78
CA CYS A 60 8.64 -6.26 4.40
C CYS A 60 7.81 -7.50 4.75
N TYR A 61 7.05 -7.40 5.84
CA TYR A 61 6.12 -8.44 6.30
C TYR A 61 4.69 -7.95 6.12
N LEU A 62 3.85 -8.81 5.56
CA LEU A 62 2.42 -8.53 5.37
C LEU A 62 1.59 -9.10 6.52
N PRO A 63 0.45 -8.50 6.85
CA PRO A 63 -0.50 -9.16 7.74
C PRO A 63 -1.00 -10.45 7.08
N ARG A 64 -1.20 -11.52 7.87
CA ARG A 64 -1.60 -12.87 7.42
C ARG A 64 -2.60 -12.91 6.27
N HIS A 65 -3.66 -12.11 6.36
CA HIS A 65 -4.74 -12.09 5.37
C HIS A 65 -4.32 -11.53 3.99
N LEU A 66 -3.24 -10.74 3.92
CA LEU A 66 -2.65 -10.25 2.68
C LEU A 66 -1.47 -11.09 2.20
N PHE A 67 -0.91 -11.96 3.05
CA PHE A 67 0.27 -12.76 2.72
C PHE A 67 0.01 -13.81 1.63
N THR A 68 -1.19 -14.38 1.61
CA THR A 68 -1.58 -15.34 0.58
C THR A 68 -2.53 -14.73 -0.43
N ARG A 69 -2.61 -15.38 -1.57
CA ARG A 69 -3.46 -14.94 -2.66
C ARG A 69 -4.02 -16.13 -3.39
N SER A 70 -5.32 -16.11 -3.64
CA SER A 70 -5.97 -17.12 -4.47
C SER A 70 -6.05 -16.66 -5.93
N PHE A 71 -5.79 -17.58 -6.85
CA PHE A 71 -5.89 -17.39 -8.30
C PHE A 71 -6.16 -18.75 -8.95
N LYS A 72 -7.19 -18.85 -9.80
CA LYS A 72 -7.61 -20.11 -10.46
C LYS A 72 -7.81 -21.28 -9.48
N ASN A 73 -8.53 -21.05 -8.38
CA ASN A 73 -8.76 -22.03 -7.30
C ASN A 73 -7.47 -22.58 -6.66
N GLN A 74 -6.34 -21.88 -6.79
CA GLN A 74 -5.09 -22.22 -6.13
C GLN A 74 -4.63 -21.05 -5.29
N THR A 75 -4.06 -21.34 -4.12
CA THR A 75 -3.51 -20.33 -3.22
C THR A 75 -2.00 -20.32 -3.34
N TYR A 76 -1.45 -19.12 -3.49
CA TYR A 76 -0.02 -18.85 -3.60
C TYR A 76 0.41 -17.92 -2.48
N THR A 77 1.63 -18.09 -2.00
CA THR A 77 2.26 -17.14 -1.07
C THR A 77 2.69 -15.90 -1.85
N ARG A 78 2.73 -14.74 -1.19
CA ARG A 78 3.31 -13.52 -1.78
C ARG A 78 4.83 -13.43 -1.55
N CYS A 79 5.49 -14.51 -1.15
CA CYS A 79 6.95 -14.53 -0.95
C CYS A 79 7.68 -14.03 -2.21
N GLY A 80 8.60 -13.08 -2.04
CA GLY A 80 9.40 -12.51 -3.12
C GLY A 80 8.67 -11.51 -4.02
N LEU A 81 7.40 -11.20 -3.75
CA LEU A 81 6.67 -10.14 -4.45
C LEU A 81 7.17 -8.77 -4.01
N CYS A 82 7.23 -7.80 -4.91
CA CYS A 82 7.50 -6.41 -4.56
C CYS A 82 6.25 -5.54 -4.43
N LEU A 83 6.27 -4.69 -3.41
CA LEU A 83 5.33 -3.59 -3.22
C LEU A 83 6.08 -2.28 -3.44
N GLU A 84 5.52 -1.40 -4.25
CA GLU A 84 5.94 -0.01 -4.26
C GLU A 84 5.25 0.69 -3.11
N ILE A 85 6.05 1.38 -2.29
CA ILE A 85 5.60 2.09 -1.10
C ILE A 85 6.00 3.56 -1.21
N THR A 86 5.06 4.45 -0.92
CA THR A 86 5.28 5.90 -0.78
C THR A 86 4.88 6.35 0.62
N GLY A 87 5.76 7.07 1.31
CA GLY A 87 5.52 7.58 2.66
C GLY A 87 5.40 9.12 2.72
N PRO A 88 5.32 9.70 3.93
CA PRO A 88 5.22 11.15 4.17
C PRO A 88 6.37 11.99 3.61
N SER A 89 7.55 11.41 3.42
CA SER A 89 8.68 12.08 2.75
C SER A 89 8.43 12.38 1.28
N LEU A 90 7.35 11.80 0.71
CA LEU A 90 7.00 11.73 -0.70
C LEU A 90 7.96 10.88 -1.53
N LEU A 91 8.94 10.25 -0.87
CA LEU A 91 9.83 9.31 -1.52
C LEU A 91 9.11 7.99 -1.74
N THR A 92 9.44 7.37 -2.87
CA THR A 92 8.83 6.13 -3.33
C THR A 92 9.91 5.11 -3.59
N THR A 93 9.74 3.91 -3.05
CA THR A 93 10.69 2.81 -3.23
C THR A 93 9.95 1.47 -3.21
N THR A 94 10.67 0.36 -3.35
CA THR A 94 10.07 -0.98 -3.33
C THR A 94 10.51 -1.77 -2.11
N CYS A 95 9.56 -2.48 -1.47
CA CYS A 95 9.86 -3.52 -0.50
C CYS A 95 9.56 -4.90 -1.09
N THR A 96 10.34 -5.90 -0.72
CA THR A 96 10.14 -7.31 -1.07
C THR A 96 9.50 -8.04 0.10
N VAL A 97 8.42 -8.75 -0.17
CA VAL A 97 7.69 -9.52 0.84
C VAL A 97 8.53 -10.73 1.27
N VAL A 98 8.95 -10.73 2.53
CA VAL A 98 9.78 -11.79 3.12
C VAL A 98 9.01 -12.69 4.10
N GLY A 99 7.79 -12.33 4.46
CA GLY A 99 7.01 -13.13 5.40
C GLY A 99 5.66 -12.54 5.74
N SER A 100 5.04 -13.12 6.77
CA SER A 100 3.81 -12.62 7.37
C SER A 100 3.90 -12.45 8.87
N THR A 101 3.13 -11.50 9.38
CA THR A 101 2.86 -11.34 10.80
C THR A 101 1.46 -11.81 11.14
N TYR A 102 1.26 -12.12 12.41
CA TYR A 102 -0.05 -12.31 13.03
C TYR A 102 -0.14 -11.48 14.30
N MET A 103 -1.30 -10.84 14.53
CA MET A 103 -1.58 -10.09 15.75
C MET A 103 -2.68 -10.75 16.59
N ASN A 104 -2.43 -10.89 17.88
CA ASN A 104 -3.44 -11.30 18.87
C ASN A 104 -4.39 -10.13 19.20
N ALA A 105 -5.19 -9.74 18.20
CA ALA A 105 -6.13 -8.62 18.31
C ALA A 105 -7.36 -8.97 19.14
N THR A 106 -7.65 -8.18 20.18
CA THR A 106 -8.79 -8.39 21.07
C THR A 106 -9.95 -7.44 20.78
N THR A 107 -9.71 -6.28 20.17
CA THR A 107 -10.73 -5.27 19.87
C THR A 107 -10.97 -5.10 18.36
N PRO A 108 -12.15 -4.59 17.92
CA PRO A 108 -12.37 -4.25 16.51
C PRO A 108 -11.36 -3.24 15.97
N PHE A 109 -11.00 -2.24 16.77
CA PHE A 109 -9.98 -1.25 16.43
C PHE A 109 -8.62 -1.89 16.17
N GLU A 110 -8.20 -2.81 17.04
CA GLU A 110 -6.96 -3.58 16.88
C GLU A 110 -6.97 -4.42 15.60
N LYS A 111 -8.09 -5.06 15.27
CA LYS A 111 -8.21 -5.85 14.04
C LYS A 111 -8.06 -4.99 12.78
N ASP A 112 -8.72 -3.84 12.74
CA ASP A 112 -8.62 -2.91 11.61
C ASP A 112 -7.19 -2.34 11.50
N SER A 113 -6.63 -1.92 12.63
CA SER A 113 -5.24 -1.50 12.79
C SER A 113 -4.23 -2.49 12.22
N TYR A 114 -4.31 -3.75 12.64
CA TYR A 114 -3.45 -4.82 12.12
C TYR A 114 -3.67 -5.10 10.64
N SER A 115 -4.91 -5.00 10.16
CA SER A 115 -5.22 -5.29 8.76
C SER A 115 -4.53 -4.32 7.76
N ARG A 116 -4.12 -3.14 8.24
CA ARG A 116 -3.51 -2.06 7.47
C ARG A 116 -2.01 -1.91 7.69
N THR A 117 -1.43 -2.59 8.67
CA THR A 117 0.00 -2.45 9.00
C THR A 117 0.85 -3.41 8.18
N ILE A 118 1.81 -2.85 7.44
CA ILE A 118 2.94 -3.57 6.85
C ILE A 118 4.15 -3.30 7.74
N PHE A 119 4.94 -4.32 8.09
CA PHE A 119 6.21 -4.07 8.78
C PHE A 119 7.33 -3.97 7.75
N VAL A 120 8.20 -2.98 7.89
CA VAL A 120 9.33 -2.72 6.99
C VAL A 120 10.64 -2.66 7.76
N ASP A 121 11.75 -2.79 7.05
CA ASP A 121 13.07 -2.51 7.60
C ASP A 121 13.20 -1.08 8.15
N GLU A 122 14.05 -0.88 9.15
CA GLU A 122 14.28 0.43 9.78
C GLU A 122 14.77 1.48 8.79
N HIS A 123 15.73 1.13 7.92
CA HIS A 123 16.26 2.08 6.93
C HIS A 123 15.22 2.42 5.87
N LEU A 124 14.38 1.45 5.52
CA LEU A 124 13.24 1.68 4.64
C LEU A 124 12.20 2.59 5.32
N PHE A 125 11.95 2.41 6.61
CA PHE A 125 11.06 3.29 7.38
C PHE A 125 11.60 4.72 7.37
N GLU A 126 12.88 4.93 7.71
CA GLU A 126 13.54 6.24 7.71
C GLU A 126 13.45 6.93 6.34
N TYR A 127 13.69 6.18 5.26
CA TYR A 127 13.55 6.68 3.90
C TYR A 127 12.12 7.16 3.59
N LEU A 128 11.10 6.40 4.02
CA LEU A 128 9.69 6.71 3.79
C LEU A 128 9.20 7.85 4.69
N SER A 129 9.71 7.95 5.92
CA SER A 129 9.32 8.95 6.91
C SER A 129 10.01 10.30 6.64
N GLY A 130 11.28 10.26 6.23
CA GLY A 130 12.14 11.43 6.11
C GLY A 130 12.81 11.83 7.43
N PHE A 131 12.77 10.98 8.45
CA PHE A 131 13.36 11.20 9.77
C PHE A 131 13.83 9.89 10.41
N GLU A 132 14.87 9.97 11.24
CA GLU A 132 15.40 8.83 11.99
C GLU A 132 14.40 8.41 13.08
N PRO A 133 13.98 7.12 13.11
CA PRO A 133 12.98 6.69 14.06
C PRO A 133 13.54 6.35 15.44
N ASN A 134 12.91 6.83 16.51
CA ASN A 134 13.06 6.29 17.85
C ASN A 134 12.39 4.90 17.96
N ILE A 135 13.24 3.86 17.87
CA ILE A 135 12.80 2.45 17.90
C ILE A 135 12.10 2.11 19.23
N ALA A 136 12.49 2.74 20.34
CA ALA A 136 11.95 2.44 21.67
C ALA A 136 10.47 2.84 21.79
N GLU A 137 10.11 4.00 21.23
CA GLU A 137 8.75 4.53 21.30
C GLU A 137 7.81 3.93 20.26
N SER A 138 8.38 3.34 19.20
CA SER A 138 7.69 2.74 18.07
C SER A 138 6.76 3.69 17.33
N MET A 139 7.19 4.04 16.12
CA MET A 139 6.44 4.95 15.27
C MET A 139 5.68 4.22 14.17
N SER A 140 4.57 4.84 13.78
CA SER A 140 3.77 4.45 12.63
C SER A 140 3.61 5.64 11.70
N ILE A 141 3.76 5.41 10.40
CA ILE A 141 3.48 6.40 9.37
C ILE A 141 2.48 5.83 8.36
N PRO A 142 1.58 6.64 7.79
CA PRO A 142 0.69 6.20 6.74
C PRO A 142 1.52 6.06 5.46
N ILE A 143 1.20 5.02 4.71
CA ILE A 143 1.86 4.73 3.45
C ILE A 143 0.83 4.45 2.38
N VAL A 144 1.28 4.65 1.15
CA VAL A 144 0.58 4.15 0.00
C VAL A 144 1.35 2.97 -0.56
N ALA A 145 0.69 1.82 -0.65
CA ALA A 145 1.29 0.57 -1.13
C ALA A 145 0.58 0.04 -2.36
N ARG A 146 1.34 -0.44 -3.35
CA ARG A 146 0.80 -1.09 -4.55
C ARG A 146 1.70 -2.20 -5.05
N LEU A 147 1.11 -3.15 -5.76
CA LEU A 147 1.88 -4.18 -6.46
C LEU A 147 2.70 -3.56 -7.58
N THR A 148 3.97 -3.94 -7.67
CA THR A 148 4.88 -3.50 -8.73
C THR A 148 5.88 -4.58 -9.08
N SER A 149 6.60 -4.39 -10.17
CA SER A 149 7.83 -5.12 -10.44
C SER A 149 8.95 -4.64 -9.51
N CYS A 150 9.78 -5.56 -9.02
CA CYS A 150 10.95 -5.21 -8.22
C CYS A 150 11.93 -4.34 -9.02
N LEU A 151 12.47 -3.32 -8.34
CA LEU A 151 13.46 -2.39 -8.92
C LEU A 151 14.77 -3.11 -9.24
N LEU A 152 15.29 -3.86 -8.26
CA LEU A 152 16.45 -4.71 -8.45
C LEU A 152 16.05 -5.94 -9.27
N LYS A 153 16.76 -6.21 -10.36
CA LYS A 153 16.61 -7.48 -11.09
C LYS A 153 17.57 -8.48 -10.50
N THR A 154 17.02 -9.60 -10.03
CA THR A 154 17.80 -10.67 -9.42
C THR A 154 17.57 -11.96 -10.20
N PHE A 155 18.60 -12.80 -10.25
CA PHE A 155 18.46 -14.15 -10.77
C PHE A 155 17.86 -15.02 -9.67
N PRO A 156 16.70 -15.66 -9.92
CA PRO A 156 16.14 -16.61 -8.98
C PRO A 156 17.17 -17.69 -8.64
N ALA A 157 17.27 -18.01 -7.36
CA ALA A 157 18.20 -18.99 -6.83
C ALA A 157 17.46 -20.03 -6.01
N VAL A 158 18.08 -21.21 -5.91
CA VAL A 158 17.50 -22.38 -5.28
C VAL A 158 18.49 -22.98 -4.30
N VAL A 159 17.99 -23.41 -3.14
CA VAL A 159 18.76 -24.19 -2.17
C VAL A 159 17.92 -25.37 -1.68
N ILE A 160 18.57 -26.51 -1.50
CA ILE A 160 17.96 -27.67 -0.85
C ILE A 160 18.21 -27.54 0.65
N SER A 161 17.13 -27.34 1.40
CA SER A 161 17.20 -27.18 2.85
C SER A 161 17.35 -28.50 3.56
N ASN A 162 16.69 -29.54 3.05
CA ASN A 162 16.62 -30.85 3.68
C ASN A 162 16.33 -31.97 2.67
N ILE A 163 16.70 -33.21 3.01
CA ILE A 163 16.33 -34.42 2.28
C ILE A 163 15.65 -35.39 3.26
N ILE A 164 14.34 -35.56 3.08
CA ILE A 164 13.52 -36.47 3.87
C ILE A 164 13.54 -37.86 3.25
N LYS A 165 13.96 -38.85 4.05
CA LYS A 165 13.96 -40.26 3.66
C LYS A 165 12.60 -40.89 3.99
N ASN A 166 11.66 -40.84 3.05
CA ASN A 166 10.30 -41.37 3.31
C ASN A 166 10.25 -42.90 3.21
N SER A 167 10.91 -43.48 2.21
CA SER A 167 10.96 -44.92 2.00
C SER A 167 12.22 -45.31 1.21
N PRO A 168 12.56 -46.61 1.13
CA PRO A 168 13.69 -47.11 0.33
C PRO A 168 13.62 -46.75 -1.16
N THR A 169 12.44 -46.37 -1.66
CA THR A 169 12.18 -46.07 -3.08
C THR A 169 11.79 -44.61 -3.31
N LYS A 170 11.62 -43.81 -2.26
CA LYS A 170 11.13 -42.43 -2.37
C LYS A 170 11.72 -41.54 -1.28
N HIS A 171 12.57 -40.61 -1.69
CA HIS A 171 13.01 -39.48 -0.87
C HIS A 171 12.30 -38.20 -1.32
N THR A 172 12.39 -37.15 -0.52
CA THR A 172 11.88 -35.81 -0.86
C THR A 172 12.93 -34.77 -0.53
N ALA A 173 13.31 -33.97 -1.52
CA ALA A 173 14.13 -32.78 -1.31
C ALA A 173 13.19 -31.60 -1.01
N GLU A 174 13.40 -30.94 0.12
CA GLU A 174 12.74 -29.70 0.45
C GLU A 174 13.55 -28.54 -0.14
N VAL A 175 12.92 -27.75 -1.00
CA VAL A 175 13.60 -26.78 -1.85
C VAL A 175 13.05 -25.38 -1.62
N CYS A 176 13.92 -24.45 -1.24
CA CYS A 176 13.61 -23.03 -1.14
C CYS A 176 14.03 -22.32 -2.42
N VAL A 177 13.10 -21.57 -3.02
CA VAL A 177 13.40 -20.68 -4.14
C VAL A 177 13.36 -19.24 -3.62
N PHE A 178 14.43 -18.48 -3.85
CA PHE A 178 14.59 -17.11 -3.36
C PHE A 178 15.13 -16.18 -4.45
N ASN A 179 15.14 -14.87 -4.19
CA ASN A 179 15.50 -13.83 -5.18
C ASN A 179 14.70 -13.94 -6.49
N GLY A 180 13.46 -14.45 -6.39
CA GLY A 180 12.56 -14.65 -7.53
C GLY A 180 11.92 -13.38 -8.04
N ASN A 181 11.73 -12.37 -7.18
CA ASN A 181 11.05 -11.11 -7.49
C ASN A 181 9.65 -11.27 -8.09
N ALA A 182 9.01 -12.42 -7.84
CA ALA A 182 7.72 -12.81 -8.37
C ALA A 182 7.03 -13.82 -7.43
N ILE A 183 5.70 -13.84 -7.48
CA ILE A 183 4.91 -14.91 -6.85
C ILE A 183 5.12 -16.20 -7.64
N LEU A 184 5.61 -17.22 -6.96
CA LEU A 184 5.90 -18.52 -7.58
C LEU A 184 4.66 -19.42 -7.60
N GLN A 185 4.41 -20.05 -8.74
CA GLN A 185 3.30 -21.00 -8.89
C GLN A 185 3.72 -22.44 -8.64
N LYS A 186 4.81 -22.85 -9.29
CA LYS A 186 5.25 -24.25 -9.36
C LYS A 186 6.67 -24.35 -9.87
N ILE A 187 7.30 -25.48 -9.60
CA ILE A 187 8.53 -25.92 -10.25
C ILE A 187 8.26 -27.18 -11.07
N ARG A 188 8.98 -27.34 -12.17
CA ARG A 188 8.96 -28.56 -12.98
C ARG A 188 10.37 -29.11 -13.09
N ILE A 189 10.56 -30.36 -12.69
CA ILE A 189 11.84 -31.06 -12.72
C ILE A 189 11.59 -32.55 -12.96
N MET A 190 12.42 -33.19 -13.79
CA MET A 190 12.28 -34.63 -14.12
C MET A 190 10.86 -35.00 -14.60
N GLY A 191 10.21 -34.12 -15.37
CA GLY A 191 8.83 -34.31 -15.86
C GLY A 191 7.73 -34.06 -14.81
N ASN A 192 8.06 -34.02 -13.53
CA ASN A 192 7.12 -33.82 -12.43
C ASN A 192 6.89 -32.32 -12.18
N THR A 193 5.68 -31.98 -11.76
CA THR A 193 5.30 -30.62 -11.37
C THR A 193 5.05 -30.58 -9.87
N ASN A 194 5.81 -29.76 -9.15
CA ASN A 194 5.70 -29.60 -7.70
C ASN A 194 5.20 -28.19 -7.37
N LYS A 195 4.21 -28.10 -6.48
CA LYS A 195 3.68 -26.84 -5.97
C LYS A 195 4.36 -26.52 -4.63
N GLN A 196 4.33 -25.25 -4.25
CA GLN A 196 4.81 -24.83 -2.94
C GLN A 196 3.85 -25.34 -1.86
N ASP A 197 4.40 -25.87 -0.79
CA ASP A 197 3.66 -26.17 0.43
C ASP A 197 3.42 -24.85 1.19
N LEU A 198 2.16 -24.53 1.51
CA LEU A 198 1.80 -23.27 2.17
C LEU A 198 2.13 -23.25 3.67
N THR A 199 2.42 -24.41 4.25
CA THR A 199 2.82 -24.56 5.65
C THR A 199 4.32 -24.39 5.79
N SER A 200 5.12 -25.15 5.05
CA SER A 200 6.58 -25.05 5.11
C SER A 200 7.16 -23.93 4.25
N LEU A 201 6.40 -23.43 3.27
CA LEU A 201 6.83 -22.45 2.26
C LEU A 201 7.90 -23.00 1.29
N LEU A 202 8.12 -24.31 1.29
CA LEU A 202 9.11 -25.00 0.45
C LEU A 202 8.43 -25.77 -0.68
N PHE A 203 9.20 -26.07 -1.73
CA PHE A 203 8.80 -27.00 -2.77
C PHE A 203 9.31 -28.39 -2.43
N ASN A 204 8.40 -29.35 -2.35
CA ASN A 204 8.73 -30.74 -2.06
C ASN A 204 8.94 -31.50 -3.37
N ILE A 205 10.19 -31.88 -3.65
CA ILE A 205 10.58 -32.60 -4.88
C ILE A 205 10.78 -34.08 -4.54
N PRO A 206 9.86 -34.97 -4.91
CA PRO A 206 10.07 -36.40 -4.74
C PRO A 206 11.10 -36.92 -5.74
N PHE A 207 12.03 -37.76 -5.28
CA PHE A 207 13.01 -38.42 -6.14
C PHE A 207 13.30 -39.85 -5.65
N ASN A 208 13.75 -40.73 -6.54
CA ASN A 208 14.17 -42.08 -6.19
C ASN A 208 15.58 -42.01 -5.56
N PRO A 209 15.86 -42.70 -4.44
CA PRO A 209 17.20 -42.78 -3.86
C PRO A 209 18.30 -43.24 -4.82
N GLN A 210 17.94 -43.99 -5.87
CA GLN A 210 18.84 -44.43 -6.94
C GLN A 210 19.09 -43.35 -8.01
N THR A 211 18.46 -42.18 -7.91
CA THR A 211 18.73 -41.05 -8.81
C THR A 211 20.16 -40.60 -8.62
N ASP A 212 20.91 -40.50 -9.72
CA ASP A 212 22.27 -39.97 -9.69
C ASP A 212 22.26 -38.50 -9.25
N LEU A 213 22.63 -38.24 -7.99
CA LEU A 213 22.63 -36.91 -7.39
C LEU A 213 23.66 -35.97 -8.01
N ASN A 214 24.69 -36.51 -8.67
CA ASN A 214 25.72 -35.74 -9.37
C ASN A 214 25.27 -35.29 -10.76
N LYS A 215 24.20 -35.89 -11.29
CA LYS A 215 23.63 -35.53 -12.59
C LYS A 215 22.91 -34.19 -12.50
N THR A 216 23.20 -33.33 -13.46
CA THR A 216 22.46 -32.09 -13.64
C THR A 216 21.09 -32.37 -14.26
N HIS A 217 20.04 -31.84 -13.65
CA HIS A 217 18.67 -31.89 -14.10
C HIS A 217 18.19 -30.49 -14.53
N GLU A 218 17.41 -30.39 -15.60
CA GLU A 218 16.74 -29.13 -15.95
C GLU A 218 15.55 -28.90 -15.01
N MET A 219 15.60 -27.80 -14.26
CA MET A 219 14.49 -27.30 -13.46
C MET A 219 13.90 -26.05 -14.13
N LYS A 220 12.57 -26.03 -14.32
CA LYS A 220 11.83 -24.83 -14.73
C LYS A 220 11.04 -24.28 -13.56
N ILE A 221 11.25 -23.01 -13.23
CA ILE A 221 10.52 -22.32 -12.15
C ILE A 221 9.52 -21.39 -12.81
N PHE A 222 8.24 -21.49 -12.43
CA PHE A 222 7.16 -20.70 -13.01
C PHE A 222 6.64 -19.66 -12.02
N ASP A 223 6.46 -18.42 -12.50
CA ASP A 223 5.66 -17.43 -11.79
C ASP A 223 4.14 -17.72 -11.97
N TYR A 224 3.31 -17.04 -11.20
CA TYR A 224 1.84 -17.17 -11.31
C TYR A 224 1.24 -16.60 -12.61
N LEU A 225 2.01 -15.82 -13.37
CA LEU A 225 1.61 -15.24 -14.66
C LEU A 225 1.98 -16.16 -15.84
N GLY A 226 2.73 -17.22 -15.58
CA GLY A 226 3.14 -18.22 -16.57
C GLY A 226 4.51 -17.96 -17.20
N GLN A 227 5.27 -16.95 -16.76
CA GLN A 227 6.69 -16.85 -17.12
C GLN A 227 7.47 -17.99 -16.48
N SER A 228 8.57 -18.38 -17.11
CA SER A 228 9.45 -19.39 -16.56
C SER A 228 10.91 -19.05 -16.73
N VAL A 229 11.71 -19.37 -15.72
CA VAL A 229 13.17 -19.36 -15.78
C VAL A 229 13.72 -20.77 -15.72
N LEU A 230 14.91 -20.97 -16.27
CA LEU A 230 15.61 -22.26 -16.31
C LEU A 230 16.78 -22.28 -15.33
N LEU A 231 16.92 -23.39 -14.62
CA LEU A 231 18.03 -23.70 -13.72
C LEU A 231 18.60 -25.08 -14.05
N ASN A 232 19.92 -25.14 -14.14
CA ASN A 232 20.67 -26.40 -14.13
C ASN A 232 20.83 -26.84 -12.68
N PHE A 233 19.99 -27.79 -12.26
CA PHE A 233 19.83 -28.18 -10.86
C PHE A 233 20.54 -29.49 -10.53
N LYS A 234 21.23 -29.53 -9.40
CA LYS A 234 21.84 -30.72 -8.79
C LYS A 234 21.29 -30.93 -7.38
N PHE A 235 21.27 -32.18 -6.93
CA PHE A 235 20.81 -32.52 -5.60
C PHE A 235 21.90 -32.33 -4.54
N GLU A 236 22.32 -31.07 -4.34
CA GLU A 236 23.35 -30.67 -3.38
C GLU A 236 22.72 -29.92 -2.20
N LEU A 237 22.90 -30.46 -0.99
CA LEU A 237 22.34 -29.89 0.23
C LEU A 237 23.06 -28.57 0.58
N GLN A 238 22.30 -27.54 0.96
CA GLN A 238 22.82 -26.24 1.39
C GLN A 238 23.69 -25.49 0.36
N THR A 239 23.78 -25.96 -0.89
CA THR A 239 24.45 -25.25 -1.98
C THR A 239 23.47 -24.35 -2.72
N ILE A 240 23.81 -23.07 -2.88
CA ILE A 240 23.03 -22.12 -3.65
C ILE A 240 23.28 -22.33 -5.15
N GLN A 241 22.19 -22.52 -5.90
CA GLN A 241 22.21 -22.73 -7.34
C GLN A 241 21.35 -21.67 -8.02
N SER A 242 21.98 -20.83 -8.84
CA SER A 242 21.35 -19.67 -9.48
C SER A 242 20.96 -19.93 -10.92
N THR A 243 19.81 -19.39 -11.32
CA THR A 243 19.35 -19.38 -12.70
C THR A 243 20.21 -18.46 -13.57
N GLN A 244 20.14 -18.65 -14.90
CA GLN A 244 20.80 -17.77 -15.88
C GLN A 244 19.92 -16.60 -16.34
N THR A 245 18.64 -16.63 -16.01
CA THR A 245 17.63 -15.67 -16.48
C THR A 245 16.75 -15.24 -15.32
N HIS A 246 16.20 -14.03 -15.38
CA HIS A 246 15.28 -13.50 -14.40
C HIS A 246 13.86 -13.42 -14.98
N PHE A 247 12.86 -13.31 -14.11
CA PHE A 247 11.49 -13.05 -14.55
C PHE A 247 11.36 -11.62 -15.10
N GLY A 248 10.61 -11.44 -16.19
CA GLY A 248 10.39 -10.14 -16.81
C GLY A 248 9.31 -9.30 -16.13
N ASP A 249 9.25 -8.02 -16.49
CA ASP A 249 8.30 -7.06 -15.93
C ASP A 249 6.93 -7.12 -16.59
N LEU A 250 5.95 -7.68 -15.86
CA LEU A 250 4.57 -7.79 -16.34
C LEU A 250 3.58 -6.90 -15.58
N ILE A 251 3.98 -6.34 -14.42
CA ILE A 251 3.09 -5.53 -13.59
C ILE A 251 3.20 -4.07 -14.03
N LYS A 252 2.13 -3.54 -14.65
CA LYS A 252 2.07 -2.13 -15.04
C LYS A 252 1.77 -1.24 -13.82
N PRO A 253 2.59 -0.20 -13.56
CA PRO A 253 2.38 0.70 -12.43
C PRO A 253 1.12 1.57 -12.61
N THR A 254 0.21 1.59 -11.62
CA THR A 254 -0.90 2.56 -11.47
C THR A 254 -0.57 3.68 -10.49
N LYS A 255 -0.73 4.96 -10.86
CA LYS A 255 -0.41 6.09 -9.95
C LYS A 255 -1.29 6.04 -8.67
N CYS A 256 -0.65 6.04 -7.51
CA CYS A 256 -1.30 6.17 -6.21
C CYS A 256 -0.72 7.38 -5.47
N TYR A 257 -1.48 8.01 -4.58
CA TYR A 257 -1.05 9.22 -3.89
C TYR A 257 -1.41 9.17 -2.40
N LEU A 258 -0.45 9.54 -1.54
CA LEU A 258 -0.66 9.66 -0.11
C LEU A 258 -1.34 11.00 0.19
N ARG A 259 -2.58 10.93 0.70
CA ARG A 259 -3.35 12.09 1.14
C ARG A 259 -3.60 11.97 2.64
N PRO A 260 -2.88 12.72 3.49
CA PRO A 260 -3.15 12.74 4.92
C PRO A 260 -4.51 13.41 5.20
N GLU A 261 -4.98 13.31 6.45
CA GLU A 261 -6.28 13.85 6.88
C GLU A 261 -6.33 15.38 6.71
N GLU A 262 -7.42 15.89 6.15
CA GLU A 262 -7.60 17.32 5.90
C GLU A 262 -8.44 18.00 6.98
N MET A 263 -9.29 17.24 7.66
CA MET A 263 -10.20 17.76 8.68
C MET A 263 -9.53 17.80 10.05
N ILE A 264 -9.58 18.95 10.72
CA ILE A 264 -9.03 19.15 12.07
C ILE A 264 -10.18 19.22 13.09
N ILE A 265 -11.11 20.16 12.90
CA ILE A 265 -12.35 20.36 13.67
C ILE A 265 -13.51 20.55 12.68
N SER A 266 -14.55 19.72 12.81
CA SER A 266 -15.73 19.70 11.94
C SER A 266 -16.91 19.00 12.61
N ASP A 267 -18.12 19.45 12.33
CA ASP A 267 -19.39 18.82 12.74
C ASP A 267 -19.61 17.44 12.08
N HIS A 268 -18.89 17.17 10.98
CA HIS A 268 -18.93 15.91 10.25
C HIS A 268 -17.52 15.36 10.15
N PHE A 269 -17.13 14.55 11.13
CA PHE A 269 -15.81 13.93 11.19
C PHE A 269 -15.91 12.41 11.03
N THR A 270 -15.35 11.89 9.93
CA THR A 270 -15.20 10.44 9.70
C THR A 270 -13.78 10.15 9.22
N SER A 271 -12.83 10.11 10.15
CA SER A 271 -11.49 9.61 9.84
C SER A 271 -11.50 8.09 9.73
N SER A 272 -10.70 7.55 8.81
CA SER A 272 -10.59 6.10 8.59
C SER A 272 -9.56 5.42 9.49
N ASP A 273 -8.58 6.16 10.03
CA ASP A 273 -7.63 5.67 11.01
C ASP A 273 -7.46 6.75 12.09
N PRO A 274 -7.92 6.50 13.33
CA PRO A 274 -7.84 7.49 14.39
C PRO A 274 -6.43 7.85 14.83
N TYR A 275 -5.42 7.07 14.43
CA TYR A 275 -4.04 7.41 14.72
C TYR A 275 -3.52 8.56 13.85
N PHE A 276 -4.02 8.72 12.61
CA PHE A 276 -3.51 9.71 11.66
C PHE A 276 -4.45 10.92 11.53
N GLN A 277 -4.72 11.56 12.65
CA GLN A 277 -5.58 12.73 12.74
C GLN A 277 -4.82 13.94 13.25
N TRP A 278 -5.26 15.11 12.80
CA TRP A 278 -4.84 16.36 13.44
C TRP A 278 -5.51 16.48 14.81
N THR A 279 -4.73 16.88 15.80
CA THR A 279 -5.20 17.26 17.13
C THR A 279 -4.94 18.74 17.36
N VAL A 280 -5.68 19.33 18.30
CA VAL A 280 -5.56 20.75 18.64
C VAL A 280 -5.18 20.86 20.10
N HIS A 281 -4.17 21.65 20.39
CA HIS A 281 -3.65 21.87 21.73
C HIS A 281 -3.67 23.35 22.07
N VAL A 282 -4.01 23.66 23.32
CA VAL A 282 -3.93 25.01 23.88
C VAL A 282 -2.76 25.01 24.86
N HIS A 283 -1.83 25.92 24.64
CA HIS A 283 -0.57 26.00 25.37
C HIS A 283 -0.53 27.26 26.23
N ASN A 284 0.24 27.14 27.31
CA ASN A 284 0.68 28.29 28.08
C ASN A 284 1.67 29.13 27.25
N PRO A 285 1.41 30.43 27.03
CA PRO A 285 2.30 31.30 26.25
C PRO A 285 3.74 31.37 26.80
N LYS A 286 3.91 31.16 28.10
CA LYS A 286 5.23 31.21 28.78
C LYS A 286 5.98 29.88 28.72
N ASN A 287 5.27 28.77 28.51
CA ASN A 287 5.85 27.44 28.48
C ASN A 287 5.09 26.56 27.48
N PHE A 288 5.65 26.37 26.29
CA PHE A 288 5.01 25.58 25.24
C PHE A 288 4.72 24.13 25.65
N SER A 289 5.52 23.57 26.56
CA SER A 289 5.35 22.20 27.05
C SER A 289 4.17 22.03 28.01
N ASP A 290 3.62 23.13 28.55
CA ASP A 290 2.41 23.14 29.36
C ASP A 290 1.20 23.35 28.45
N PHE A 291 0.50 22.25 28.13
CA PHE A 291 -0.63 22.26 27.22
C PHE A 291 -1.69 21.22 27.57
N PHE A 292 -2.90 21.44 27.05
CA PHE A 292 -3.96 20.45 27.06
C PHE A 292 -4.54 20.28 25.66
N GLN A 293 -4.96 19.06 25.34
CA GLN A 293 -5.63 18.76 24.07
C GLN A 293 -7.10 19.19 24.14
N LEU A 294 -7.56 19.92 23.13
CA LEU A 294 -8.97 20.30 23.01
C LEU A 294 -9.83 19.10 22.60
N ASN A 295 -11.03 19.05 23.17
CA ASN A 295 -12.05 18.11 22.74
C ASN A 295 -12.66 18.60 21.41
N LYS A 296 -12.58 17.78 20.36
CA LYS A 296 -13.16 18.11 19.04
C LYS A 296 -14.68 18.27 19.06
N THR A 297 -15.40 17.65 20.00
CA THR A 297 -16.87 17.78 20.10
C THR A 297 -17.33 19.00 20.87
N ASN A 298 -16.46 19.59 21.69
CA ASN A 298 -16.68 20.86 22.35
C ASN A 298 -15.37 21.66 22.37
N PRO A 299 -15.01 22.28 21.23
CA PRO A 299 -13.73 22.96 21.05
C PRO A 299 -13.75 24.38 21.63
N THR A 300 -14.26 24.53 22.86
CA THR A 300 -14.36 25.80 23.59
C THR A 300 -13.39 25.83 24.76
N PHE A 301 -12.68 26.94 24.92
CA PHE A 301 -11.74 27.14 26.03
C PHE A 301 -11.62 28.61 26.41
N SER A 302 -11.13 28.87 27.61
CA SER A 302 -10.92 30.21 28.15
C SER A 302 -9.45 30.48 28.43
N PHE A 303 -9.02 31.72 28.22
CA PHE A 303 -7.68 32.18 28.55
C PHE A 303 -7.69 33.65 29.02
N PHE A 304 -6.64 34.03 29.76
CA PHE A 304 -6.45 35.40 30.23
C PHE A 304 -5.32 36.07 29.44
N ASN A 305 -5.59 37.26 28.87
CA ASN A 305 -4.64 38.10 28.14
C ASN A 305 -4.16 37.51 26.79
N GLU A 306 -3.55 36.33 26.81
CA GLU A 306 -2.90 35.71 25.66
C GLU A 306 -2.91 34.18 25.72
N THR A 307 -2.79 33.52 24.56
CA THR A 307 -2.71 32.05 24.45
C THR A 307 -2.00 31.63 23.17
N LEU A 308 -1.51 30.39 23.17
CA LEU A 308 -0.99 29.71 21.99
C LEU A 308 -1.92 28.54 21.66
N VAL A 309 -2.35 28.42 20.39
CA VAL A 309 -3.13 27.27 19.91
C VAL A 309 -2.34 26.59 18.82
N SER A 310 -2.01 25.32 18.98
CA SER A 310 -1.34 24.55 17.94
C SER A 310 -2.25 23.48 17.35
N ILE A 311 -2.10 23.26 16.05
CA ILE A 311 -2.56 22.05 15.37
C ILE A 311 -1.39 21.13 15.17
N THR A 312 -1.57 19.86 15.50
CA THR A 312 -0.49 18.88 15.55
C THR A 312 -0.86 17.61 14.80
N PHE A 313 0.08 17.07 14.04
CA PHE A 313 -0.01 15.76 13.41
C PHE A 313 1.03 14.81 14.04
N PRO A 314 0.73 13.50 14.14
CA PRO A 314 1.62 12.56 14.83
C PRO A 314 3.01 12.39 14.22
N PHE A 315 3.24 12.86 12.98
CA PHE A 315 4.54 12.74 12.33
C PHE A 315 4.79 13.91 11.35
N PRO A 316 6.05 14.33 11.15
CA PRO A 316 6.43 15.38 10.21
C PRO A 316 6.02 15.08 8.77
N LEU A 317 5.43 16.07 8.10
CA LEU A 317 5.00 15.97 6.70
C LEU A 317 5.36 17.21 5.90
N LYS A 318 5.55 17.05 4.59
CA LYS A 318 5.73 18.20 3.68
C LYS A 318 4.39 18.85 3.40
N ILE A 319 3.90 19.65 4.35
CA ILE A 319 2.52 20.15 4.39
C ILE A 319 2.08 20.85 3.08
N SER A 320 3.01 21.57 2.44
CA SER A 320 2.76 22.30 1.19
C SER A 320 2.60 21.44 -0.07
N HIS A 321 3.01 20.17 -0.01
CA HIS A 321 2.79 19.20 -1.10
C HIS A 321 1.44 18.51 -0.98
N HIS A 322 0.84 18.53 0.21
CA HIS A 322 -0.46 17.92 0.49
C HIS A 322 -1.60 18.94 0.49
N TYR A 323 -1.34 20.17 0.93
CA TYR A 323 -2.36 21.20 1.15
C TYR A 323 -1.95 22.55 0.57
N THR A 324 -2.96 23.36 0.20
CA THR A 324 -2.78 24.71 -0.36
C THR A 324 -3.27 25.80 0.58
N VAL A 325 -4.28 25.53 1.41
CA VAL A 325 -4.88 26.52 2.31
C VAL A 325 -5.20 25.86 3.64
N LEU A 326 -4.91 26.54 4.74
CA LEU A 326 -5.49 26.26 6.05
C LEU A 326 -6.64 27.23 6.28
N PHE A 327 -7.86 26.70 6.43
CA PHE A 327 -9.03 27.45 6.84
C PHE A 327 -9.22 27.34 8.35
N GLN A 328 -9.45 28.46 9.01
CA GLN A 328 -9.68 28.54 10.45
C GLN A 328 -10.85 29.47 10.70
N GLN A 329 -11.83 29.03 11.47
CA GLN A 329 -12.92 29.85 11.95
C GLN A 329 -13.06 29.69 13.46
N TYR A 330 -13.15 30.82 14.15
CA TYR A 330 -13.34 30.85 15.59
C TYR A 330 -14.26 32.01 15.98
N THR A 331 -15.04 31.76 17.01
CA THR A 331 -15.96 32.71 17.63
C THR A 331 -15.48 33.01 19.05
N MET A 332 -15.49 34.28 19.43
CA MET A 332 -14.94 34.74 20.70
C MET A 332 -15.66 35.95 21.27
N ASP A 333 -15.60 36.09 22.58
CA ASP A 333 -16.34 37.16 23.27
C ASP A 333 -15.66 38.53 23.14
N HIS A 334 -14.34 38.54 22.91
CA HIS A 334 -13.55 39.77 22.77
C HIS A 334 -12.68 39.72 21.51
N PRO A 335 -12.52 40.85 20.79
CA PRO A 335 -11.69 40.91 19.60
C PRO A 335 -10.19 40.85 19.95
N PHE A 336 -9.37 40.47 18.98
CA PHE A 336 -7.91 40.55 19.14
C PHE A 336 -7.39 41.97 19.21
N ILE A 337 -6.38 42.18 20.05
CA ILE A 337 -5.59 43.41 20.08
C ILE A 337 -4.55 43.42 18.96
N LYS A 338 -4.06 42.23 18.57
CA LYS A 338 -3.05 42.08 17.51
C LYS A 338 -3.43 40.94 16.58
N THR A 339 -3.14 41.10 15.29
CA THR A 339 -3.26 40.01 14.32
C THR A 339 -2.47 38.80 14.82
N PRO A 340 -3.10 37.61 14.90
CA PRO A 340 -2.41 36.42 15.35
C PRO A 340 -1.16 36.16 14.51
N THR A 341 -0.13 35.52 15.06
CA THR A 341 1.01 35.04 14.26
C THR A 341 0.87 33.54 14.04
N LEU A 342 1.48 33.01 12.98
CA LEU A 342 1.51 31.57 12.71
C LEU A 342 2.95 31.12 12.58
N LYS A 343 3.33 30.11 13.37
CA LYS A 343 4.64 29.47 13.33
C LYS A 343 4.50 28.03 12.89
N ALA A 344 5.40 27.58 12.00
CA ALA A 344 5.54 26.18 11.65
C ALA A 344 6.60 25.54 12.54
N MET A 345 6.33 24.35 13.05
CA MET A 345 7.27 23.59 13.88
C MET A 345 7.23 22.11 13.50
N TYR A 346 8.24 21.36 13.94
CA TYR A 346 8.27 19.91 13.79
C TYR A 346 8.69 19.20 15.08
N PHE A 347 8.16 18.00 15.30
CA PHE A 347 8.61 17.04 16.30
C PHE A 347 8.49 15.62 15.74
N ILE A 348 9.27 14.68 16.25
CA ILE A 348 9.24 13.27 15.82
C ILE A 348 8.51 12.41 16.86
N ASP A 349 8.84 12.61 18.14
CA ASP A 349 8.36 11.77 19.24
C ASP A 349 7.38 12.54 20.14
N ASP A 350 7.85 13.66 20.71
CA ASP A 350 7.11 14.45 21.69
C ASP A 350 6.95 15.90 21.25
N LEU A 351 5.72 16.41 21.32
CA LEU A 351 5.36 17.80 21.04
C LEU A 351 6.12 18.79 21.94
N THR A 352 6.48 18.41 23.17
CA THR A 352 7.28 19.27 24.07
C THR A 352 8.65 19.60 23.51
N ASN A 353 9.17 18.77 22.60
CA ASN A 353 10.44 18.93 21.91
C ASN A 353 10.31 19.59 20.53
N ALA A 354 9.17 20.22 20.23
CA ALA A 354 8.92 20.85 18.95
C ALA A 354 9.93 21.96 18.65
N LYS A 355 10.49 21.93 17.43
CA LYS A 355 11.47 22.90 16.94
C LYS A 355 10.87 23.74 15.82
N GLU A 356 11.12 25.04 15.85
CA GLU A 356 10.64 25.96 14.82
C GLU A 356 11.27 25.65 13.46
N VAL A 357 10.43 25.66 12.42
CA VAL A 357 10.84 25.51 11.02
C VAL A 357 10.70 26.87 10.36
N HIS A 358 11.80 27.39 9.83
CA HIS A 358 11.77 28.65 9.10
C HIS A 358 11.16 28.46 7.70
N CYS A 359 9.94 28.96 7.53
CA CYS A 359 9.29 29.08 6.22
C CYS A 359 9.51 30.49 5.66
N ILE A 360 9.85 30.59 4.37
CA ILE A 360 10.22 31.82 3.68
C ILE A 360 8.97 32.71 3.53
N ASN A 361 9.04 33.91 4.11
CA ASN A 361 7.97 34.92 4.20
C ASN A 361 6.79 34.51 5.08
N ASP A 362 6.17 35.50 5.73
CA ASP A 362 4.91 35.30 6.45
C ASP A 362 3.86 34.69 5.50
N PHE A 363 3.13 33.69 6.01
CA PHE A 363 2.03 33.08 5.27
C PHE A 363 1.05 34.17 4.81
N GLU A 364 0.62 34.11 3.55
CA GLU A 364 -0.40 35.04 3.04
C GLU A 364 -1.73 34.73 3.71
N ARG A 365 -2.37 35.74 4.29
CA ARG A 365 -3.58 35.56 5.08
C ARG A 365 -4.66 36.53 4.67
N GLU A 366 -5.85 35.98 4.47
CA GLU A 366 -7.08 36.73 4.26
C GLU A 366 -8.00 36.45 5.45
N THR A 367 -8.34 37.48 6.22
CA THR A 367 -9.21 37.36 7.39
C THR A 367 -10.45 38.21 7.20
N THR A 368 -11.61 37.60 7.35
CA THR A 368 -12.90 38.30 7.44
C THR A 368 -13.39 38.29 8.87
N VAL A 369 -13.90 39.43 9.34
CA VAL A 369 -14.43 39.59 10.71
C VAL A 369 -15.91 39.90 10.63
N LYS A 370 -16.73 39.20 11.41
CA LYS A 370 -18.16 39.43 11.56
C LYS A 370 -18.52 39.54 13.02
N ARG A 371 -19.42 40.46 13.35
CA ARG A 371 -20.01 40.53 14.70
C ARG A 371 -21.30 39.71 14.70
N ILE A 372 -21.41 38.75 15.61
CA ILE A 372 -22.57 37.88 15.76
C ILE A 372 -23.05 38.06 17.20
N ASN A 373 -24.14 38.80 17.38
CA ASN A 373 -24.62 39.25 18.69
C ASN A 373 -23.50 40.02 19.44
N GLU A 374 -23.17 39.60 20.66
CA GLU A 374 -22.09 40.17 21.48
C GLU A 374 -20.71 39.57 21.16
N LYS A 375 -20.65 38.47 20.38
CA LYS A 375 -19.41 37.79 20.02
C LYS A 375 -18.84 38.29 18.68
N VAL A 376 -17.56 38.05 18.48
CA VAL A 376 -16.82 38.33 17.24
C VAL A 376 -16.40 36.99 16.62
N GLN A 377 -16.76 36.79 15.36
CA GLN A 377 -16.34 35.66 14.57
C GLN A 377 -15.27 36.10 13.57
N TYR A 378 -14.19 35.33 13.51
CA TYR A 378 -13.13 35.50 12.54
C TYR A 378 -13.09 34.27 11.65
N SER A 379 -12.97 34.49 10.35
CA SER A 379 -12.68 33.45 9.36
C SER A 379 -11.38 33.81 8.66
N THR A 380 -10.36 32.98 8.81
CA THR A 380 -9.03 33.18 8.25
C THR A 380 -8.69 32.08 7.24
N LYS A 381 -8.24 32.48 6.05
CA LYS A 381 -7.61 31.61 5.07
C LYS A 381 -6.12 31.89 5.02
N THR A 382 -5.32 30.88 5.31
CA THR A 382 -3.86 30.96 5.29
C THR A 382 -3.32 30.17 4.12
N GLY A 383 -2.65 30.84 3.17
CA GLY A 383 -2.07 30.21 1.97
C GLY A 383 -0.76 29.49 2.27
N ILE A 384 -0.71 28.20 1.94
CA ILE A 384 0.44 27.30 2.10
C ILE A 384 1.06 27.07 0.72
N LYS A 385 2.12 27.81 0.39
CA LYS A 385 2.83 27.69 -0.89
C LYS A 385 4.11 26.86 -0.72
N ILE A 386 4.39 25.93 -1.65
CA ILE A 386 5.60 25.09 -1.65
C ILE A 386 6.88 25.94 -1.56
N ALA A 387 6.96 27.02 -2.35
CA ALA A 387 8.10 27.93 -2.35
C ALA A 387 8.36 28.60 -0.98
N LYS A 388 7.35 28.64 -0.10
CA LYS A 388 7.45 29.24 1.23
C LYS A 388 7.77 28.22 2.31
N CYS A 389 7.29 26.97 2.20
CA CYS A 389 7.37 26.02 3.31
C CYS A 389 7.54 24.59 2.77
N ASN A 390 8.77 24.25 2.36
CA ASN A 390 9.12 22.91 1.83
C ASN A 390 9.74 21.97 2.88
N GLY A 391 9.89 22.45 4.12
CA GLY A 391 10.37 21.64 5.24
C GLY A 391 9.34 20.63 5.73
N TYR A 392 9.80 19.71 6.58
CA TYR A 392 8.94 18.81 7.33
C TYR A 392 8.28 19.57 8.47
N VAL A 393 6.95 19.55 8.53
CA VAL A 393 6.14 20.28 9.50
C VAL A 393 5.02 19.36 9.95
N ASN A 394 4.81 19.24 11.24
CA ASN A 394 3.63 18.61 11.82
C ASN A 394 3.00 19.43 12.93
N VAL A 395 3.44 20.67 13.11
CA VAL A 395 2.84 21.61 14.05
C VAL A 395 2.67 22.95 13.36
N ALA A 396 1.49 23.53 13.46
CA ALA A 396 1.28 24.94 13.16
C ALA A 396 0.69 25.62 14.40
N SER A 397 1.41 26.58 14.97
CA SER A 397 1.07 27.24 16.23
C SER A 397 0.70 28.70 15.99
N GLY A 398 -0.51 29.06 16.43
CA GLY A 398 -1.07 30.39 16.40
C GLY A 398 -0.92 31.09 17.74
N TYR A 399 -0.48 32.35 17.77
CA TYR A 399 -0.40 33.16 18.99
C TYR A 399 -1.47 34.25 18.98
N PHE A 400 -2.27 34.30 20.05
CA PHE A 400 -3.48 35.10 20.14
C PHE A 400 -3.41 36.01 21.37
N ILE A 401 -3.80 37.29 21.21
CA ILE A 401 -3.75 38.29 22.29
C ILE A 401 -5.06 39.09 22.30
N THR A 402 -5.74 39.12 23.45
CA THR A 402 -7.00 39.84 23.68
C THR A 402 -6.92 40.82 24.85
N GLY A 403 -5.91 40.72 25.73
CA GLY A 403 -5.73 41.65 26.85
C GLY A 403 -6.67 41.45 28.04
N VAL A 404 -7.68 40.59 27.90
CA VAL A 404 -8.74 40.36 28.89
C VAL A 404 -9.08 38.87 28.99
N GLN A 405 -9.88 38.50 29.99
CA GLN A 405 -10.45 37.15 30.06
C GLN A 405 -11.33 36.91 28.83
N THR A 406 -11.03 35.88 28.04
CA THR A 406 -11.73 35.59 26.79
C THR A 406 -12.06 34.11 26.68
N GLU A 407 -13.30 33.82 26.30
CA GLU A 407 -13.71 32.51 25.80
C GLU A 407 -13.57 32.49 24.27
N MET A 408 -12.99 31.41 23.75
CA MET A 408 -12.85 31.14 22.32
C MET A 408 -13.39 29.75 22.00
N THR A 409 -14.25 29.67 20.98
CA THR A 409 -14.72 28.44 20.38
C THR A 409 -14.15 28.33 18.97
N ILE A 410 -13.53 27.19 18.66
CA ILE A 410 -13.09 26.90 17.28
C ILE A 410 -14.25 26.26 16.52
N ASP A 411 -14.93 27.04 15.70
CA ASP A 411 -16.12 26.59 14.96
C ASP A 411 -15.75 25.53 13.90
N SER A 412 -14.67 25.79 13.15
CA SER A 412 -14.19 24.84 12.14
C SER A 412 -12.73 25.08 11.78
N MET A 413 -12.03 24.00 11.47
CA MET A 413 -10.64 24.07 11.00
C MET A 413 -10.34 22.91 10.06
N TYR A 414 -9.82 23.21 8.88
CA TYR A 414 -9.50 22.20 7.88
C TYR A 414 -8.48 22.70 6.85
N PHE A 415 -7.80 21.76 6.19
CA PHE A 415 -6.95 22.03 5.05
C PHE A 415 -7.71 21.87 3.74
N THR A 416 -7.37 22.70 2.76
CA THR A 416 -7.74 22.49 1.36
C THR A 416 -6.62 21.68 0.69
N PRO A 417 -6.94 20.54 0.04
CA PRO A 417 -5.96 19.69 -0.62
C PRO A 417 -5.24 20.41 -1.77
N PHE A 418 -4.00 20.02 -2.05
CA PHE A 418 -3.22 20.57 -3.17
C PHE A 418 -3.75 20.14 -4.54
N SER A 419 -4.27 18.91 -4.65
CA SER A 419 -4.80 18.36 -5.89
C SER A 419 -6.33 18.36 -5.89
N THR A 420 -6.93 18.89 -6.97
CA THR A 420 -8.38 18.83 -7.24
C THR A 420 -8.80 17.54 -7.96
N LEU A 421 -7.85 16.62 -8.22
CA LEU A 421 -8.17 15.34 -8.86
C LEU A 421 -9.05 14.50 -7.93
N ASN A 422 -10.12 13.91 -8.46
CA ASN A 422 -10.92 12.94 -7.72
C ASN A 422 -10.11 11.66 -7.51
N TYR A 423 -9.67 11.44 -6.27
CA TYR A 423 -9.04 10.18 -5.85
C TYR A 423 -10.11 9.22 -5.38
N THR A 424 -9.99 7.94 -5.73
CA THR A 424 -10.84 6.90 -5.14
C THR A 424 -10.11 6.28 -3.96
N LYS A 425 -10.69 6.39 -2.77
CA LYS A 425 -10.19 5.73 -1.56
C LYS A 425 -10.50 4.24 -1.64
N CYS A 426 -9.46 3.43 -1.76
CA CYS A 426 -9.58 1.99 -1.89
C CYS A 426 -9.55 1.35 -0.50
N PRO A 427 -10.61 0.65 -0.07
CA PRO A 427 -10.57 -0.14 1.16
C PRO A 427 -9.50 -1.23 1.07
N THR A 428 -9.02 -1.74 2.20
CA THR A 428 -8.04 -2.85 2.25
C THR A 428 -8.54 -4.10 1.50
N SER A 429 -9.85 -4.32 1.46
CA SER A 429 -10.48 -5.39 0.66
C SER A 429 -10.24 -5.27 -0.84
N SER A 430 -9.94 -4.07 -1.35
CA SER A 430 -9.60 -3.82 -2.76
C SER A 430 -8.26 -4.39 -3.20
N TYR A 431 -7.45 -4.92 -2.27
CA TYR A 431 -6.17 -5.58 -2.56
C TYR A 431 -6.27 -7.12 -2.59
N TYR A 432 -7.48 -7.65 -2.45
CA TYR A 432 -7.76 -9.08 -2.41
C TYR A 432 -8.57 -9.52 -3.63
N CYS A 433 -8.09 -10.55 -4.32
CA CYS A 433 -8.85 -11.26 -5.34
C CYS A 433 -9.63 -12.38 -4.68
N GLN A 434 -10.92 -12.51 -4.99
CA GLN A 434 -11.69 -13.68 -4.57
C GLN A 434 -11.09 -14.96 -5.18
N PRO A 435 -11.26 -16.12 -4.54
CA PRO A 435 -10.66 -17.37 -5.00
C PRO A 435 -10.99 -17.76 -6.45
N THR A 436 -12.16 -17.33 -6.93
CA THR A 436 -12.64 -17.60 -8.29
C THR A 436 -12.21 -16.57 -9.33
N ASP A 437 -11.53 -15.50 -8.90
CA ASP A 437 -11.13 -14.41 -9.81
C ASP A 437 -9.89 -14.83 -10.62
N GLU A 438 -9.95 -14.56 -11.92
CA GLU A 438 -8.89 -14.87 -12.89
C GLU A 438 -8.38 -13.63 -13.63
N CYS A 439 -9.11 -12.52 -13.56
CA CYS A 439 -8.83 -11.29 -14.32
C CYS A 439 -9.58 -10.07 -13.75
N ASP A 440 -9.27 -8.88 -14.25
CA ASP A 440 -9.98 -7.63 -13.92
C ASP A 440 -11.28 -7.48 -14.76
N PRO A 441 -12.47 -7.51 -14.13
CA PRO A 441 -13.76 -7.38 -14.81
C PRO A 441 -14.16 -5.93 -15.11
N THR A 442 -13.45 -4.91 -14.61
CA THR A 442 -13.89 -3.50 -14.60
C THR A 442 -14.28 -2.97 -15.98
N ASN A 443 -13.57 -3.41 -17.04
CA ASN A 443 -13.84 -3.02 -18.42
C ASN A 443 -14.42 -4.17 -19.27
N SER A 444 -14.96 -5.20 -18.63
CA SER A 444 -15.52 -6.34 -19.34
C SER A 444 -16.83 -5.99 -20.04
N THR A 445 -16.90 -6.32 -21.33
CA THR A 445 -18.13 -6.23 -22.13
C THR A 445 -18.84 -7.58 -22.25
N ILE A 446 -18.38 -8.61 -21.54
CA ILE A 446 -18.91 -9.98 -21.62
C ILE A 446 -19.67 -10.27 -20.33
N ASP A 447 -20.96 -10.55 -20.45
CA ASP A 447 -21.79 -10.88 -19.29
C ASP A 447 -21.36 -12.20 -18.63
N SER A 448 -21.71 -12.37 -17.36
CA SER A 448 -21.45 -13.64 -16.69
C SER A 448 -22.46 -14.69 -17.09
N ASP A 449 -22.00 -15.92 -17.32
CA ASP A 449 -22.86 -17.06 -17.62
C ASP A 449 -23.71 -17.49 -16.40
N ASP A 450 -23.32 -17.14 -15.16
CA ASP A 450 -24.04 -17.45 -13.92
C ASP A 450 -24.79 -16.25 -13.32
N GLY A 451 -24.87 -15.13 -14.04
CA GLY A 451 -25.51 -13.90 -13.59
C GLY A 451 -24.76 -13.15 -12.47
N LYS A 452 -23.66 -13.68 -11.93
CA LYS A 452 -22.85 -12.97 -10.93
C LYS A 452 -22.05 -11.86 -11.58
N VAL A 453 -22.04 -10.69 -10.96
CA VAL A 453 -21.24 -9.55 -11.40
C VAL A 453 -20.33 -9.15 -10.26
N ILE A 454 -19.02 -9.13 -10.52
CA ILE A 454 -18.02 -8.64 -9.59
C ILE A 454 -17.70 -7.21 -10.01
N THR A 455 -17.99 -6.25 -9.13
CA THR A 455 -17.69 -4.85 -9.35
C THR A 455 -16.72 -4.39 -8.28
N TYR A 456 -15.52 -4.01 -8.70
CA TYR A 456 -14.59 -3.29 -7.84
C TYR A 456 -14.90 -1.80 -7.91
N PRO A 457 -14.64 -1.01 -6.84
CA PRO A 457 -14.71 0.44 -6.95
C PRO A 457 -13.80 0.90 -8.09
N GLU A 458 -14.22 1.92 -8.84
CA GLU A 458 -13.47 2.39 -9.99
C GLU A 458 -12.06 2.80 -9.58
N GLY A 459 -11.05 2.30 -10.28
CA GLY A 459 -9.66 2.50 -9.90
C GLY A 459 -9.18 1.62 -8.74
N CYS A 460 -10.02 0.94 -7.97
CA CYS A 460 -9.64 0.09 -6.83
C CYS A 460 -9.75 -1.41 -7.11
N HIS A 461 -9.51 -1.87 -8.33
CA HIS A 461 -9.41 -3.31 -8.61
C HIS A 461 -8.04 -3.86 -8.19
N PRO A 462 -8.00 -5.03 -7.50
CA PRO A 462 -6.76 -5.76 -7.33
C PRO A 462 -6.32 -6.33 -8.68
N TYR A 463 -5.02 -6.46 -8.89
CA TYR A 463 -4.51 -7.08 -10.12
C TYR A 463 -4.82 -8.57 -10.08
N CYS A 464 -5.97 -9.06 -10.58
CA CYS A 464 -6.42 -10.46 -10.44
C CYS A 464 -5.84 -11.47 -11.44
N GLY A 465 -4.87 -11.03 -12.25
CA GLY A 465 -4.25 -11.82 -13.30
C GLY A 465 -4.69 -11.35 -14.68
N THR A 466 -4.23 -12.05 -15.71
CA THR A 466 -4.58 -11.76 -17.11
C THR A 466 -5.02 -13.04 -17.80
N CYS A 467 -5.99 -12.91 -18.70
CA CYS A 467 -6.47 -14.04 -19.48
C CYS A 467 -5.44 -14.47 -20.52
N LEU A 468 -5.32 -15.79 -20.70
CA LEU A 468 -4.49 -16.37 -21.75
C LEU A 468 -5.00 -15.92 -23.13
N ARG A 469 -4.09 -15.97 -24.12
CA ARG A 469 -4.41 -15.60 -25.50
C ARG A 469 -5.64 -16.37 -26.01
N GLY A 470 -6.60 -15.64 -26.56
CA GLY A 470 -7.87 -16.19 -27.05
C GLY A 470 -9.03 -16.18 -26.04
N PHE A 471 -8.77 -15.85 -24.77
CA PHE A 471 -9.79 -15.66 -23.74
C PHE A 471 -9.92 -14.17 -23.39
N LYS A 472 -11.10 -13.77 -22.92
CA LYS A 472 -11.38 -12.41 -22.44
C LYS A 472 -12.04 -12.49 -21.06
N CYS A 473 -11.77 -11.48 -20.24
CA CYS A 473 -12.40 -11.39 -18.92
C CYS A 473 -13.89 -11.11 -19.06
N ASN A 474 -14.75 -11.82 -18.33
CA ASN A 474 -16.18 -11.53 -18.20
C ASN A 474 -16.47 -10.67 -16.93
N LYS A 475 -17.73 -10.26 -16.75
CA LYS A 475 -18.19 -9.49 -15.60
C LYS A 475 -18.12 -10.24 -14.25
N ALA A 476 -17.91 -11.56 -14.25
CA ALA A 476 -17.65 -12.35 -13.04
C ALA A 476 -16.15 -12.57 -12.77
N ALA A 477 -15.28 -11.74 -13.36
CA ALA A 477 -13.82 -11.85 -13.23
C ALA A 477 -13.22 -13.18 -13.72
N ARG A 478 -13.88 -13.87 -14.66
CA ARG A 478 -13.42 -15.16 -15.24
C ARG A 478 -12.93 -15.01 -16.67
N CYS A 479 -11.92 -15.78 -17.04
CA CYS A 479 -11.43 -15.84 -18.40
C CYS A 479 -12.26 -16.79 -19.25
N VAL A 480 -13.15 -16.23 -20.06
CA VAL A 480 -14.05 -16.99 -20.94
C VAL A 480 -13.63 -16.85 -22.40
N LYS A 481 -13.95 -17.87 -23.21
CA LYS A 481 -13.82 -17.72 -24.66
C LYS A 481 -14.90 -16.75 -25.15
N PRO A 482 -14.55 -15.68 -25.86
CA PRO A 482 -15.56 -14.79 -26.42
C PRO A 482 -16.44 -15.59 -27.39
N LYS A 483 -17.76 -15.56 -27.19
CA LYS A 483 -18.70 -16.19 -28.12
C LYS A 483 -18.48 -15.58 -29.50
N SER A 484 -18.12 -16.42 -30.46
CA SER A 484 -17.91 -16.00 -31.84
C SER A 484 -19.24 -15.50 -32.40
N LYS A 485 -19.32 -14.22 -32.76
CA LYS A 485 -20.41 -13.70 -33.60
C LYS A 485 -20.16 -14.03 -35.08
N ASN A 486 -19.64 -15.23 -35.40
CA ASN A 486 -19.62 -15.68 -36.79
C ASN A 486 -21.06 -15.99 -37.20
N THR A 487 -21.71 -15.00 -37.80
CA THR A 487 -22.97 -15.16 -38.54
C THR A 487 -22.74 -15.68 -39.96
N ARG A 488 -21.53 -16.20 -40.26
CA ARG A 488 -21.28 -16.93 -41.50
C ARG A 488 -22.04 -18.26 -41.46
N SER A 489 -23.34 -18.21 -41.78
CA SER A 489 -24.08 -19.38 -42.23
C SER A 489 -23.35 -19.91 -43.46
N PHE A 490 -23.12 -21.22 -43.51
CA PHE A 490 -22.74 -21.91 -44.73
C PHE A 490 -23.77 -21.52 -45.80
N SER A 491 -23.40 -20.64 -46.73
CA SER A 491 -24.34 -20.14 -47.73
C SER A 491 -24.50 -21.22 -48.79
N ASN A 492 -25.54 -22.05 -48.66
CA ASN A 492 -25.91 -23.04 -49.68
C ASN A 492 -26.05 -22.40 -51.07
N ARG A 493 -26.35 -21.09 -51.15
CA ARG A 493 -26.40 -20.36 -52.42
C ARG A 493 -25.06 -20.34 -53.17
N ILE A 494 -23.92 -20.27 -52.49
CA ILE A 494 -22.61 -20.27 -53.16
C ILE A 494 -22.29 -21.66 -53.73
N MET A 495 -22.66 -22.72 -53.02
CA MET A 495 -22.48 -24.10 -53.49
C MET A 495 -23.40 -24.39 -54.69
N VAL A 496 -24.66 -23.95 -54.66
CA VAL A 496 -25.59 -24.09 -55.80
C VAL A 496 -25.09 -23.29 -57.01
N VAL A 497 -24.63 -22.05 -56.83
CA VAL A 497 -24.07 -21.24 -57.93
C VAL A 497 -22.86 -21.93 -58.55
N MET A 498 -21.93 -22.47 -57.76
CA MET A 498 -20.77 -23.20 -58.27
C MET A 498 -21.15 -24.48 -59.03
N ILE A 499 -22.16 -25.22 -58.55
CA ILE A 499 -22.65 -26.41 -59.25
C ILE A 499 -23.33 -26.01 -60.58
N THR A 500 -24.11 -24.93 -60.60
CA THR A 500 -24.74 -24.44 -61.83
C THR A 500 -23.73 -23.90 -62.84
N THR A 501 -22.67 -23.21 -62.41
CA THR A 501 -21.62 -22.76 -63.32
C THR A 501 -20.77 -23.93 -63.83
N LEU A 502 -20.51 -24.95 -63.01
CA LEU A 502 -19.87 -26.18 -63.47
C LEU A 502 -20.73 -26.92 -64.50
N LEU A 503 -22.04 -27.02 -64.29
CA LEU A 503 -22.96 -27.62 -65.25
C LEU A 503 -23.05 -26.81 -66.56
N LEU A 504 -23.02 -25.48 -66.49
CA LEU A 504 -22.98 -24.59 -67.66
C LEU A 504 -21.66 -24.61 -68.42
N LEU A 505 -20.58 -25.15 -67.83
CA LEU A 505 -19.28 -25.33 -68.49
C LEU A 505 -19.11 -26.73 -69.10
N ILE A 506 -20.03 -27.66 -68.79
CA ILE A 506 -20.03 -29.05 -69.29
C ILE A 506 -21.01 -29.22 -70.48
N PHE A 507 -21.96 -28.29 -70.64
CA PHE A 507 -22.72 -28.06 -71.88
C PHE A 507 -22.07 -26.95 -72.69
#